data_AF-A0A3S0HJN3-F1
#
_entry.id   AF-A0A3S0HJN3-F1
#
_cell.length_a   1.000
_cell.length_b   1.000
_cell.length_c   1.000
_cell.angle_alpha   90.00
_cell.angle_beta   90.00
_cell.angle_gamma   90.00
#
_symmetry.space_group_name_H-M   'P 1'
#
loop_
_entity.id
_entity.type
_entity.pdbx_description
1 polymer ?
#
loop_
_entity_poly.entity_id
_entity_poly.type
_entity_poly.pdbx_seq_one_letter_code
_entity_poly.pdbx_strand_id
1 'polypeptide(L)'
;MANLSYREKLLFEGLFGMDSGYVLDFSNSTFARFIAETINLDIYDGDGYQEYCSKANKLRQIWSKEPNAVVGKLMDELLNYYEDYHNRMAEPLSEQQIKTINELRTVTKKLMGTDITINLPHKSEETLQTLMEDINDSLSRNKPTLVLDRLHTFATKLLRQACIDNDINVLDGKGNYLPLHSLAGMLKKKYEKDQIFESSFTLRALQNSISLFDSYNDIRNTKSYAHDNEILNSVEADFVVRAMANVITFIDKIETNRKKVDSQKQSEADNVPIELPF
;
A
#
# COMPACT_ATOMS: atom_id res chain seq x y z
N MET A 1 -10.45 -17.59 4.71
CA MET A 1 -9.71 -17.93 3.47
C MET A 1 -8.68 -16.87 3.19
N ALA A 2 -7.44 -17.29 2.90
CA ALA A 2 -6.38 -16.41 2.48
C ALA A 2 -6.43 -16.09 0.97
N ASN A 3 -6.12 -14.85 0.61
CA ASN A 3 -6.10 -14.36 -0.75
C ASN A 3 -4.73 -14.62 -1.41
N LEU A 4 -4.43 -15.90 -1.63
CA LEU A 4 -3.28 -16.36 -2.39
C LEU A 4 -3.68 -16.64 -3.83
N SER A 5 -2.97 -16.05 -4.79
CA SER A 5 -3.13 -16.33 -6.21
C SER A 5 -2.67 -17.76 -6.55
N TYR A 6 -3.11 -18.29 -7.69
CA TYR A 6 -2.70 -19.62 -8.15
C TYR A 6 -1.17 -19.72 -8.31
N ARG A 7 -0.54 -18.68 -8.85
CA ARG A 7 0.92 -18.61 -9.00
C ARG A 7 1.63 -18.64 -7.65
N GLU A 8 1.17 -17.84 -6.69
CA GLU A 8 1.76 -17.78 -5.35
C GLU A 8 1.69 -19.15 -4.65
N LYS A 9 0.56 -19.86 -4.79
CA LYS A 9 0.42 -21.23 -4.29
C LYS A 9 1.43 -22.18 -4.93
N LEU A 10 1.58 -22.16 -6.25
CA LEU A 10 2.55 -23.01 -6.94
C LEU A 10 4.00 -22.73 -6.51
N LEU A 11 4.35 -21.45 -6.27
CA LEU A 11 5.68 -21.09 -5.79
C LEU A 11 5.94 -21.63 -4.38
N PHE A 12 4.97 -21.51 -3.46
CA PHE A 12 5.07 -22.12 -2.14
C PHE A 12 5.15 -23.66 -2.22
N GLU A 13 4.30 -24.28 -3.04
CA GLU A 13 4.28 -25.74 -3.19
C GLU A 13 5.61 -26.28 -3.75
N GLY A 14 6.17 -25.61 -4.77
CA GLY A 14 7.45 -25.97 -5.34
C GLY A 14 8.61 -25.76 -4.37
N LEU A 15 8.63 -24.64 -3.65
CA LEU A 15 9.69 -24.35 -2.67
C LEU A 15 9.66 -25.34 -1.50
N PHE A 16 8.46 -25.72 -1.05
CA PHE A 16 8.29 -26.61 0.10
C PHE A 16 8.16 -28.10 -0.24
N GLY A 17 8.32 -28.47 -1.52
CA GLY A 17 8.29 -29.87 -1.97
C GLY A 17 6.95 -30.57 -1.74
N MET A 18 5.83 -29.89 -2.04
CA MET A 18 4.48 -30.33 -1.68
C MET A 18 3.80 -31.31 -2.64
N ASP A 19 4.41 -31.59 -3.80
CA ASP A 19 3.81 -32.41 -4.87
C ASP A 19 3.46 -33.84 -4.43
N SER A 20 4.28 -34.43 -3.55
CA SER A 20 4.11 -35.79 -3.04
C SER A 20 3.35 -35.86 -1.70
N GLY A 21 2.78 -34.74 -1.25
CA GLY A 21 2.05 -34.65 0.03
C GLY A 21 2.91 -34.32 1.24
N TYR A 22 4.23 -34.19 1.07
CA TYR A 22 5.16 -33.74 2.11
C TYR A 22 5.18 -32.21 2.22
N VAL A 23 5.82 -31.70 3.27
CA VAL A 23 6.11 -30.28 3.45
C VAL A 23 7.47 -30.27 4.11
N LEU A 24 8.50 -29.85 3.37
CA LEU A 24 9.90 -29.88 3.81
C LEU A 24 10.30 -31.24 4.42
N ASP A 25 11.15 -31.22 5.44
CA ASP A 25 11.60 -32.38 6.21
C ASP A 25 10.69 -32.70 7.42
N PHE A 26 9.51 -32.09 7.52
CA PHE A 26 8.63 -32.32 8.66
C PHE A 26 8.06 -33.75 8.69
N SER A 27 8.07 -34.36 9.88
CA SER A 27 7.20 -35.48 10.22
C SER A 27 5.79 -34.98 10.53
N ASN A 28 4.81 -35.87 10.66
CA ASN A 28 3.45 -35.44 11.04
C ASN A 28 3.42 -34.76 12.41
N SER A 29 4.21 -35.27 13.38
CA SER A 29 4.28 -34.71 14.73
C SER A 29 5.01 -33.37 14.78
N THR A 30 6.12 -33.22 14.06
CA THR A 30 6.85 -31.94 14.02
C THR A 30 6.08 -30.89 13.26
N PHE A 31 5.34 -31.28 12.20
CA PHE A 31 4.45 -30.37 11.48
C PHE A 31 3.27 -29.89 12.34
N ALA A 32 2.62 -30.82 13.06
CA ALA A 32 1.53 -30.49 13.98
C ALA A 32 2.00 -29.47 15.04
N ARG A 33 3.14 -29.77 15.66
CA ARG A 33 3.74 -28.91 16.68
C ARG A 33 4.11 -27.54 16.13
N PHE A 34 4.73 -27.49 14.96
CA PHE A 34 5.10 -26.22 14.31
C PHE A 34 3.86 -25.35 14.10
N ILE A 35 2.79 -25.90 13.52
CA ILE A 35 1.55 -25.15 13.31
C ILE A 35 0.92 -24.70 14.63
N ALA A 36 0.88 -25.56 15.64
CA ALA A 36 0.36 -25.21 16.96
C ALA A 36 1.16 -24.07 17.61
N GLU A 37 2.49 -24.10 17.55
CA GLU A 37 3.34 -23.04 18.12
C GLU A 37 3.25 -21.74 17.31
N THR A 38 3.12 -21.81 15.99
CA THR A 38 3.09 -20.61 15.14
C THR A 38 1.72 -19.91 15.15
N ILE A 39 0.63 -20.66 15.00
CA ILE A 39 -0.71 -20.09 14.82
C ILE A 39 -1.76 -20.61 15.82
N ASN A 40 -1.36 -21.39 16.83
CA ASN A 40 -2.25 -21.92 17.86
C ASN A 40 -3.44 -22.71 17.28
N LEU A 41 -3.14 -23.61 16.35
CA LEU A 41 -4.13 -24.42 15.67
C LEU A 41 -3.77 -25.91 15.72
N ASP A 42 -4.75 -26.74 16.08
CA ASP A 42 -4.63 -28.20 15.99
C ASP A 42 -5.20 -28.68 14.66
N ILE A 43 -4.31 -29.13 13.77
CA ILE A 43 -4.70 -29.57 12.42
C ILE A 43 -5.12 -31.04 12.35
N TYR A 44 -4.89 -31.85 13.39
CA TYR A 44 -5.20 -33.28 13.37
C TYR A 44 -6.44 -33.61 14.19
N ASP A 45 -6.53 -33.05 15.40
CA ASP A 45 -7.62 -33.33 16.33
C ASP A 45 -8.61 -32.13 16.46
N GLY A 46 -8.33 -31.03 15.74
CA GLY A 46 -9.16 -29.82 15.76
C GLY A 46 -10.36 -29.84 14.82
N ASP A 47 -11.44 -29.17 15.24
CA ASP A 47 -12.68 -29.08 14.49
C ASP A 47 -12.49 -28.39 13.13
N GLY A 48 -13.13 -28.96 12.11
CA GLY A 48 -13.16 -28.38 10.77
C GLY A 48 -11.97 -28.75 9.88
N TYR A 49 -11.01 -29.56 10.31
CA TYR A 49 -9.94 -30.11 9.47
C TYR A 49 -10.19 -31.60 9.17
N GLN A 50 -9.91 -32.05 7.94
CA GLN A 50 -10.07 -33.47 7.60
C GLN A 50 -9.04 -34.31 8.34
N GLU A 51 -9.47 -35.26 9.17
CA GLU A 51 -8.62 -36.10 10.02
C GLU A 51 -7.47 -36.79 9.26
N TYR A 52 -7.80 -37.52 8.18
CA TYR A 52 -6.82 -38.27 7.37
C TYR A 52 -6.48 -37.58 6.05
N CYS A 53 -5.44 -36.75 6.03
CA CYS A 53 -4.83 -36.28 4.79
C CYS A 53 -3.33 -35.98 4.95
N SER A 54 -2.63 -35.81 3.82
CA SER A 54 -1.21 -35.45 3.80
C SER A 54 -0.94 -34.07 4.42
N LYS A 55 0.30 -33.82 4.86
CA LYS A 55 0.72 -32.51 5.40
C LYS A 55 0.47 -31.39 4.39
N ALA A 56 0.76 -31.64 3.12
CA ALA A 56 0.50 -30.66 2.07
C ALA A 56 -1.00 -30.33 1.98
N ASN A 57 -1.87 -31.35 2.07
CA ASN A 57 -3.32 -31.12 2.07
C ASN A 57 -3.82 -30.44 3.34
N LYS A 58 -3.19 -30.67 4.50
CA LYS A 58 -3.47 -29.89 5.72
C LYS A 58 -3.09 -28.43 5.51
N LEU A 59 -1.91 -28.13 4.96
CA LEU A 59 -1.48 -26.76 4.68
C LEU A 59 -2.41 -26.05 3.68
N ARG A 60 -2.85 -26.75 2.62
CA ARG A 60 -3.87 -26.23 1.68
C ARG A 60 -5.20 -25.94 2.37
N GLN A 61 -5.63 -26.78 3.32
CA GLN A 61 -6.84 -26.51 4.10
C GLN A 61 -6.69 -25.25 4.96
N ILE A 62 -5.52 -25.02 5.57
CA ILE A 62 -5.23 -23.78 6.29
C ILE A 62 -5.37 -22.58 5.36
N TRP A 63 -4.81 -22.63 4.14
CA TRP A 63 -4.97 -21.56 3.14
C TRP A 63 -6.44 -21.27 2.82
N SER A 64 -7.27 -22.31 2.72
CA SER A 64 -8.69 -22.20 2.42
C SER A 64 -9.53 -21.69 3.60
N LYS A 65 -9.19 -22.06 4.83
CA LYS A 65 -10.05 -21.84 6.00
C LYS A 65 -9.65 -20.59 6.78
N GLU A 66 -8.37 -20.38 6.99
CA GLU A 66 -7.87 -19.33 7.88
C GLU A 66 -7.84 -17.93 7.22
N PRO A 67 -7.83 -16.85 8.03
CA PRO A 67 -7.74 -15.48 7.52
C PRO A 67 -6.33 -15.14 7.03
N ASN A 68 -6.21 -14.08 6.20
CA ASN A 68 -4.94 -13.63 5.61
C ASN A 68 -3.82 -13.52 6.65
N ALA A 69 -4.04 -12.86 7.78
CA ALA A 69 -2.98 -12.61 8.76
C ALA A 69 -2.40 -13.90 9.37
N VAL A 70 -3.27 -14.89 9.65
CA VAL A 70 -2.87 -16.19 10.18
C VAL A 70 -2.05 -16.96 9.15
N VAL A 71 -2.53 -17.02 7.91
CA VAL A 71 -1.82 -17.69 6.82
C VAL A 71 -0.50 -16.98 6.53
N GLY A 72 -0.49 -15.64 6.46
CA GLY A 72 0.71 -14.85 6.23
C GLY A 72 1.81 -15.14 7.26
N LYS A 73 1.44 -15.18 8.56
CA LYS A 73 2.38 -15.53 9.64
C LYS A 73 2.94 -16.95 9.46
N LEU A 74 2.07 -17.94 9.23
CA LEU A 74 2.51 -19.33 9.06
C LEU A 74 3.46 -19.49 7.88
N MET A 75 3.14 -18.86 6.75
CA MET A 75 3.95 -18.94 5.54
C MET A 75 5.30 -18.23 5.71
N ASP A 76 5.36 -17.11 6.44
CA ASP A 76 6.62 -16.41 6.71
C ASP A 76 7.55 -17.25 7.61
N GLU A 77 7.00 -17.91 8.64
CA GLU A 77 7.78 -18.81 9.49
C GLU A 77 8.24 -20.06 8.74
N LEU A 78 7.46 -20.58 7.79
CA LEU A 78 7.92 -21.68 6.93
C LEU A 78 9.08 -21.25 6.01
N LEU A 79 9.09 -19.99 5.53
CA LEU A 79 10.22 -19.44 4.78
C LEU A 79 11.47 -19.32 5.66
N ASN A 80 11.32 -18.82 6.91
CA ASN A 80 12.43 -18.78 7.88
C ASN A 80 12.99 -20.19 8.12
N TYR A 81 12.10 -21.15 8.36
CA TYR A 81 12.47 -22.54 8.58
C TYR A 81 13.22 -23.14 7.38
N TYR A 82 12.79 -22.83 6.16
CA TYR A 82 13.44 -23.28 4.93
C TYR A 82 14.87 -22.75 4.80
N GLU A 83 15.08 -21.47 5.06
CA GLU A 83 16.43 -20.86 5.05
C GLU A 83 17.31 -21.44 6.15
N ASP A 84 16.78 -21.61 7.36
CA ASP A 84 17.49 -22.23 8.48
C ASP A 84 17.87 -23.69 8.20
N TYR A 85 16.99 -24.45 7.56
CA TYR A 85 17.27 -25.82 7.14
C TYR A 85 18.48 -25.88 6.21
N HIS A 86 18.50 -25.05 5.16
CA HIS A 86 19.61 -24.98 4.20
C HIS A 86 20.92 -24.53 4.87
N ASN A 87 20.85 -23.53 5.75
CA ASN A 87 21.99 -23.09 6.54
C ASN A 87 22.56 -24.22 7.43
N ARG A 88 21.70 -25.01 8.08
CA ARG A 88 22.12 -26.16 8.90
C ARG A 88 22.75 -27.28 8.08
N MET A 89 22.25 -27.52 6.86
CA MET A 89 22.79 -28.54 5.96
C MET A 89 24.06 -28.10 5.21
N ALA A 90 24.48 -26.84 5.39
CA ALA A 90 25.55 -26.23 4.62
C ALA A 90 25.32 -26.31 3.10
N GLU A 91 24.05 -26.30 2.69
CA GLU A 91 23.62 -26.29 1.30
C GLU A 91 23.21 -24.85 0.93
N PRO A 92 24.02 -24.14 0.13
CA PRO A 92 23.70 -22.77 -0.23
C PRO A 92 22.48 -22.73 -1.16
N LEU A 93 21.56 -21.80 -0.86
CA LEU A 93 20.43 -21.52 -1.73
C LEU A 93 20.91 -21.05 -3.10
N SER A 94 20.32 -21.60 -4.16
CA SER A 94 20.51 -21.10 -5.52
C SER A 94 19.94 -19.68 -5.68
N GLU A 95 20.47 -18.91 -6.63
CA GLU A 95 19.95 -17.57 -6.95
C GLU A 95 18.45 -17.59 -7.25
N GLN A 96 17.96 -18.64 -7.91
CA GLN A 96 16.55 -18.80 -8.21
C GLN A 96 15.71 -18.98 -6.94
N GLN A 97 16.18 -19.80 -5.98
CA GLN A 97 15.49 -19.97 -4.70
C GLN A 97 15.47 -18.67 -3.89
N ILE A 98 16.59 -17.93 -3.84
CA ILE A 98 16.66 -16.63 -3.16
C ILE A 98 15.65 -15.65 -3.77
N LYS A 99 15.56 -15.59 -5.10
CA LYS A 99 14.59 -14.75 -5.81
C LYS A 99 13.15 -15.15 -5.46
N THR A 100 12.83 -16.43 -5.47
CA THR A 100 11.51 -16.94 -5.11
C THR A 100 11.16 -16.67 -3.65
N ILE A 101 12.09 -16.84 -2.71
CA ILE A 101 11.89 -16.51 -1.29
C ILE A 101 11.56 -15.03 -1.12
N ASN A 102 12.30 -14.13 -1.79
CA ASN A 102 12.04 -12.69 -1.72
C ASN A 102 10.65 -12.30 -2.29
N GLU A 103 10.24 -12.92 -3.40
CA GLU A 103 8.88 -12.76 -3.95
C GLU A 103 7.83 -13.22 -2.92
N LEU A 104 8.01 -14.42 -2.34
CA LEU A 104 7.08 -14.98 -1.37
C LEU A 104 7.05 -14.20 -0.05
N ARG A 105 8.16 -13.63 0.42
CA ARG A 105 8.20 -12.75 1.60
C ARG A 105 7.41 -11.46 1.40
N THR A 106 7.29 -10.98 0.16
CA THR A 106 6.40 -9.84 -0.14
C THR A 106 4.94 -10.28 -0.01
N VAL A 107 4.60 -11.47 -0.51
CA VAL A 107 3.26 -12.06 -0.37
C VAL A 107 2.90 -12.32 1.09
N THR A 108 3.80 -12.83 1.94
CA THR A 108 3.52 -13.05 3.36
C THR A 108 3.26 -11.73 4.08
N LYS A 109 4.05 -10.69 3.81
CA LYS A 109 3.83 -9.34 4.33
C LYS A 109 2.48 -8.77 3.89
N LYS A 110 2.10 -8.96 2.63
CA LYS A 110 0.76 -8.63 2.10
C LYS A 110 -0.36 -9.25 2.92
N LEU A 111 -0.25 -10.56 3.16
CA LEU A 111 -1.26 -11.30 3.89
C LEU A 111 -1.33 -10.89 5.36
N MET A 112 -0.19 -10.58 5.99
CA MET A 112 -0.14 -10.05 7.36
C MET A 112 -0.65 -8.60 7.48
N GLY A 113 -0.92 -7.92 6.36
CA GLY A 113 -1.24 -6.49 6.36
C GLY A 113 -0.05 -5.61 6.72
N THR A 114 1.17 -6.18 6.70
CA THR A 114 2.43 -5.46 6.90
C THR A 114 3.02 -4.97 5.58
N ASP A 115 2.47 -5.36 4.42
CA ASP A 115 2.78 -4.66 3.19
C ASP A 115 2.34 -3.21 3.29
N ILE A 116 3.23 -2.36 2.83
CA ILE A 116 2.97 -0.95 2.66
C ILE A 116 2.37 -0.78 1.27
N THR A 117 1.16 -1.30 1.04
CA THR A 117 0.42 -0.96 -0.19
C THR A 117 -0.17 0.42 -0.01
N ILE A 118 0.45 1.40 -0.65
CA ILE A 118 -0.06 2.75 -0.73
C ILE A 118 -0.82 2.89 -2.03
N ASN A 119 -2.13 3.03 -1.94
CA ASN A 119 -2.97 3.29 -3.11
C ASN A 119 -2.86 4.75 -3.49
N LEU A 120 -1.88 5.12 -4.32
CA LEU A 120 -1.79 6.45 -4.91
C LEU A 120 -2.64 6.59 -6.19
N PRO A 121 -3.08 7.80 -6.53
CA PRO A 121 -3.79 8.07 -7.78
C PRO A 121 -3.00 7.69 -9.02
N HIS A 122 -3.61 6.90 -9.92
CA HIS A 122 -3.02 6.66 -11.24
C HIS A 122 -3.26 7.87 -12.15
N LYS A 123 -2.19 8.53 -12.58
CA LYS A 123 -2.24 9.63 -13.55
C LYS A 123 -1.57 9.23 -14.85
N SER A 124 -2.05 9.77 -15.97
CA SER A 124 -1.48 9.53 -17.31
C SER A 124 -0.18 10.30 -17.55
N GLU A 125 0.17 11.24 -16.66
CA GLU A 125 1.41 11.99 -16.76
C GLU A 125 2.61 11.09 -16.47
N GLU A 126 3.52 10.97 -17.43
CA GLU A 126 4.71 10.12 -17.38
C GLU A 126 5.52 10.34 -16.09
N THR A 127 5.72 11.61 -15.70
CA THR A 127 6.52 11.92 -14.50
C THR A 127 5.86 11.50 -13.19
N LEU A 128 4.53 11.43 -13.12
CA LEU A 128 3.81 10.94 -11.94
C LEU A 128 3.82 9.41 -11.89
N GLN A 129 3.82 8.73 -13.05
CA GLN A 129 3.96 7.28 -13.13
C GLN A 129 5.34 6.84 -12.63
N THR A 130 6.41 7.48 -13.10
CA THR A 130 7.77 7.18 -12.61
C THR A 130 7.90 7.39 -11.10
N LEU A 131 7.32 8.47 -10.56
CA LEU A 131 7.32 8.70 -9.11
C LEU A 131 6.54 7.62 -8.35
N MET A 132 5.41 7.16 -8.89
CA MET A 132 4.64 6.09 -8.29
C MET A 132 5.39 4.74 -8.33
N GLU A 133 6.08 4.44 -9.43
CA GLU A 133 6.95 3.27 -9.53
C GLU A 133 8.10 3.32 -8.52
N ASP A 134 8.80 4.46 -8.41
CA ASP A 134 9.86 4.70 -7.42
C ASP A 134 9.37 4.50 -5.97
N ILE A 135 8.16 4.99 -5.67
CA ILE A 135 7.52 4.83 -4.36
C ILE A 135 7.25 3.34 -4.11
N ASN A 136 6.62 2.64 -5.06
CA ASN A 136 6.31 1.22 -4.91
C ASN A 136 7.57 0.35 -4.79
N ASP A 137 8.62 0.63 -5.55
CA ASP A 137 9.91 -0.07 -5.46
C ASP A 137 10.57 0.17 -4.09
N SER A 138 10.58 1.41 -3.60
CA SER A 138 11.14 1.75 -2.28
C SER A 138 10.38 1.11 -1.12
N LEU A 139 9.05 0.98 -1.24
CA LEU A 139 8.20 0.27 -0.30
C LEU A 139 8.43 -1.23 -0.34
N SER A 140 8.59 -1.82 -1.54
CA SER A 140 8.92 -3.25 -1.70
C SER A 140 10.25 -3.61 -1.03
N ARG A 141 11.20 -2.67 -1.01
CA ARG A 141 12.51 -2.80 -0.35
C ARG A 141 12.49 -2.46 1.14
N ASN A 142 11.31 -2.19 1.72
CA ASN A 142 11.12 -1.81 3.13
C ASN A 142 11.94 -0.58 3.57
N LYS A 143 12.04 0.44 2.69
CA LYS A 143 12.75 1.70 2.95
C LYS A 143 11.80 2.90 2.86
N PRO A 144 10.86 3.05 3.82
CA PRO A 144 9.87 4.14 3.80
C PRO A 144 10.50 5.54 3.87
N THR A 145 11.72 5.66 4.41
CA THR A 145 12.47 6.92 4.44
C THR A 145 12.82 7.46 3.05
N LEU A 146 13.04 6.59 2.07
CA LEU A 146 13.27 6.97 0.66
C LEU A 146 11.97 7.43 -0.04
N VAL A 147 10.83 7.01 0.50
CA VAL A 147 9.50 7.35 -0.04
C VAL A 147 9.11 8.78 0.31
N LEU A 148 9.60 9.33 1.42
CA LEU A 148 9.22 10.65 1.92
C LEU A 148 9.40 11.75 0.84
N ASP A 149 10.57 11.83 0.23
CA ASP A 149 10.87 12.85 -0.80
C ASP A 149 10.05 12.64 -2.10
N ARG A 150 9.92 11.38 -2.52
CA ARG A 150 9.17 11.01 -3.72
C ARG A 150 7.67 11.27 -3.57
N LEU A 151 7.09 10.89 -2.43
CA LEU A 151 5.69 11.14 -2.10
C LEU A 151 5.42 12.64 -1.94
N HIS A 152 6.36 13.41 -1.38
CA HIS A 152 6.24 14.87 -1.31
C HIS A 152 6.20 15.51 -2.70
N THR A 153 7.11 15.10 -3.58
CA THR A 153 7.16 15.57 -4.97
C THR A 153 5.88 15.21 -5.71
N PHE A 154 5.40 13.98 -5.56
CA PHE A 154 4.13 13.52 -6.11
C PHE A 154 2.95 14.36 -5.60
N ALA A 155 2.86 14.57 -4.29
CA ALA A 155 1.81 15.38 -3.66
C ALA A 155 1.80 16.82 -4.20
N THR A 156 2.97 17.44 -4.30
CA THR A 156 3.12 18.82 -4.76
C THR A 156 2.67 18.98 -6.20
N LYS A 157 3.05 18.04 -7.08
CA LYS A 157 2.59 18.03 -8.48
C LYS A 157 1.08 17.83 -8.57
N LEU A 158 0.54 16.85 -7.85
CA LEU A 158 -0.90 16.54 -7.87
C LEU A 158 -1.74 17.71 -7.37
N LEU A 159 -1.39 18.31 -6.22
CA LEU A 159 -2.12 19.45 -5.67
C LEU A 159 -1.98 20.69 -6.55
N ARG A 160 -0.82 20.88 -7.19
CA ARG A 160 -0.64 21.99 -8.14
C ARG A 160 -1.57 21.82 -9.35
N GLN A 161 -1.65 20.62 -9.91
CA GLN A 161 -2.58 20.35 -11.00
C GLN A 161 -4.03 20.58 -10.56
N ALA A 162 -4.41 20.09 -9.38
CA ALA A 162 -5.74 20.35 -8.82
C ALA A 162 -6.01 21.85 -8.65
N CYS A 163 -5.05 22.65 -8.18
CA CYS A 163 -5.20 24.10 -8.10
C CYS A 163 -5.42 24.73 -9.48
N ILE A 164 -4.63 24.35 -10.49
CA ILE A 164 -4.78 24.85 -11.86
C ILE A 164 -6.17 24.50 -12.41
N ASP A 165 -6.64 23.27 -12.19
CA ASP A 165 -7.97 22.81 -12.59
C ASP A 165 -9.11 23.57 -11.88
N ASN A 166 -8.80 24.24 -10.76
CA ASN A 166 -9.73 25.04 -9.96
C ASN A 166 -9.58 26.56 -10.21
N ASP A 167 -8.82 26.96 -11.25
CA ASP A 167 -8.48 28.35 -11.56
C ASP A 167 -7.75 29.09 -10.40
N ILE A 168 -7.00 28.34 -9.60
CA ILE A 168 -6.20 28.87 -8.49
C ILE A 168 -4.78 29.15 -8.97
N ASN A 169 -4.29 30.37 -8.73
CA ASN A 169 -2.91 30.72 -9.02
C ASN A 169 -1.94 29.95 -8.11
N VAL A 170 -1.00 29.24 -8.72
CA VAL A 170 -0.01 28.39 -8.04
C VAL A 170 1.35 29.06 -7.83
N LEU A 171 1.50 30.31 -8.28
CA LEU A 171 2.71 31.12 -8.16
C LEU A 171 2.53 32.20 -7.09
N ASP A 172 3.60 32.47 -6.35
CA ASP A 172 3.69 33.62 -5.45
C ASP A 172 3.89 34.93 -6.23
N GLY A 173 3.83 36.08 -5.53
CA GLY A 173 4.05 37.40 -6.12
C GLY A 173 5.46 37.63 -6.70
N LYS A 174 6.37 36.65 -6.56
CA LYS A 174 7.75 36.67 -7.07
C LYS A 174 7.98 35.64 -8.20
N GLY A 175 6.94 34.91 -8.60
CA GLY A 175 7.01 33.90 -9.67
C GLY A 175 7.49 32.51 -9.21
N ASN A 176 7.60 32.24 -7.91
CA ASN A 176 7.95 30.92 -7.40
C ASN A 176 6.71 30.07 -7.13
N TYR A 177 6.82 28.75 -7.27
CA TYR A 177 5.73 27.85 -6.92
C TYR A 177 5.44 27.85 -5.42
N LEU A 178 4.14 27.87 -5.09
CA LEU A 178 3.67 27.79 -3.71
C LEU A 178 3.99 26.44 -3.05
N PRO A 179 4.27 26.42 -1.74
CA PRO A 179 4.53 25.20 -0.98
C PRO A 179 3.27 24.33 -0.83
N LEU A 180 3.47 23.05 -0.52
CA LEU A 180 2.41 22.04 -0.46
C LEU A 180 1.25 22.43 0.48
N HIS A 181 1.55 22.89 1.69
CA HIS A 181 0.52 23.32 2.66
C HIS A 181 -0.31 24.50 2.13
N SER A 182 0.31 25.41 1.36
CA SER A 182 -0.35 26.59 0.82
C SER A 182 -1.31 26.22 -0.31
N LEU A 183 -0.89 25.31 -1.20
CA LEU A 183 -1.76 24.73 -2.23
C LEU A 183 -2.99 24.05 -1.61
N ALA A 184 -2.77 23.21 -0.59
CA ALA A 184 -3.85 22.54 0.14
C ALA A 184 -4.81 23.54 0.80
N GLY A 185 -4.28 24.62 1.39
CA GLY A 185 -5.08 25.68 1.99
C GLY A 185 -5.94 26.44 0.99
N MET A 186 -5.43 26.71 -0.20
CA MET A 186 -6.20 27.36 -1.27
C MET A 186 -7.31 26.45 -1.79
N LEU A 187 -7.03 25.16 -2.02
CA LEU A 187 -8.05 24.17 -2.41
C LEU A 187 -9.15 24.07 -1.35
N LYS A 188 -8.79 23.97 -0.07
CA LYS A 188 -9.77 23.91 1.03
C LYS A 188 -10.71 25.12 1.02
N LYS A 189 -10.21 26.34 0.82
CA LYS A 189 -11.05 27.55 0.71
C LYS A 189 -11.99 27.49 -0.49
N LYS A 190 -11.51 26.97 -1.63
CA LYS A 190 -12.33 26.78 -2.83
C LYS A 190 -13.46 25.78 -2.58
N TYR A 191 -13.14 24.65 -1.95
CA TYR A 191 -14.11 23.61 -1.58
C TYR A 191 -15.16 24.10 -0.58
N GLU A 192 -14.76 24.93 0.37
CA GLU A 192 -15.65 25.57 1.33
C GLU A 192 -16.64 26.50 0.63
N LYS A 193 -16.15 27.31 -0.31
CA LYS A 193 -16.97 28.23 -1.10
C LYS A 193 -17.93 27.50 -2.04
N ASP A 194 -17.46 26.44 -2.69
CA ASP A 194 -18.23 25.65 -3.65
C ASP A 194 -19.18 24.63 -2.97
N GLN A 195 -19.16 24.54 -1.62
CA GLN A 195 -20.00 23.65 -0.80
C GLN A 195 -19.99 22.18 -1.25
N ILE A 196 -18.83 21.67 -1.66
CA ILE A 196 -18.71 20.32 -2.22
C ILE A 196 -18.82 19.19 -1.18
N PHE A 197 -18.79 19.52 0.12
CA PHE A 197 -18.82 18.52 1.20
C PHE A 197 -20.12 18.60 1.99
N GLU A 198 -20.73 17.44 2.20
CA GLU A 198 -21.95 17.29 3.01
C GLU A 198 -21.66 17.39 4.53
N SER A 199 -20.46 17.00 4.96
CA SER A 199 -20.09 16.93 6.37
C SER A 199 -19.03 17.95 6.77
N SER A 200 -19.26 18.63 7.89
CA SER A 200 -18.28 19.52 8.51
C SER A 200 -17.01 18.79 8.98
N PHE A 201 -17.08 17.46 9.17
CA PHE A 201 -15.92 16.63 9.47
C PHE A 201 -14.86 16.72 8.37
N THR A 202 -15.27 16.62 7.10
CA THR A 202 -14.36 16.61 5.96
C THR A 202 -13.54 17.88 5.87
N LEU A 203 -14.20 19.02 6.07
CA LEU A 203 -13.55 20.33 6.03
C LEU A 203 -12.54 20.52 7.18
N ARG A 204 -12.88 20.01 8.38
CA ARG A 204 -11.95 19.98 9.53
C ARG A 204 -10.78 19.01 9.31
N ALA A 205 -11.04 17.84 8.74
CA ALA A 205 -10.01 16.86 8.42
C ALA A 205 -9.01 17.41 7.39
N LEU A 206 -9.50 18.09 6.34
CA LEU A 206 -8.64 18.80 5.38
C LEU A 206 -7.86 19.93 6.05
N GLN A 207 -8.49 20.69 6.95
CA GLN A 207 -7.80 21.73 7.72
C GLN A 207 -6.64 21.17 8.55
N ASN A 208 -6.85 20.04 9.24
CA ASN A 208 -5.79 19.36 9.99
C ASN A 208 -4.70 18.82 9.06
N SER A 209 -5.09 18.31 7.88
CA SER A 209 -4.15 17.80 6.89
C SER A 209 -3.20 18.87 6.35
N ILE A 210 -3.62 20.14 6.28
CA ILE A 210 -2.74 21.27 5.93
C ILE A 210 -1.60 21.40 6.94
N SER A 211 -1.90 21.29 8.23
CA SER A 211 -0.87 21.32 9.28
C SER A 211 0.10 20.14 9.15
N LEU A 212 -0.42 18.96 8.79
CA LEU A 212 0.43 17.78 8.59
C LEU A 212 1.34 17.95 7.37
N PHE A 213 0.87 18.55 6.27
CA PHE A 213 1.73 18.85 5.11
C PHE A 213 2.85 19.83 5.44
N ASP A 214 2.62 20.75 6.39
CA ASP A 214 3.65 21.67 6.84
C ASP A 214 4.73 20.94 7.65
N SER A 215 4.33 20.17 8.66
CA SER A 215 5.24 19.30 9.41
C SER A 215 5.96 18.27 8.53
N TYR A 216 5.31 17.83 7.45
CA TYR A 216 5.91 16.95 6.46
C TYR A 216 7.05 17.61 5.67
N ASN A 217 6.95 18.92 5.38
CA ASN A 217 8.07 19.68 4.81
C ASN A 217 9.27 19.68 5.77
N ASP A 218 9.02 19.86 7.07
CA ASP A 218 10.07 19.86 8.08
C ASP A 218 10.76 18.50 8.17
N ILE A 219 9.99 17.40 8.22
CA ILE A 219 10.52 16.03 8.22
C ILE A 219 11.40 15.78 6.99
N ARG A 220 10.96 16.23 5.81
CA ARG A 220 11.75 16.14 4.58
C ARG A 220 13.05 16.95 4.68
N ASN A 221 12.98 18.20 5.15
CA ASN A 221 14.13 19.10 5.19
C ASN A 221 15.12 18.78 6.32
N THR A 222 14.68 18.14 7.40
CA THR A 222 15.49 17.94 8.61
C THR A 222 15.76 16.48 8.97
N LYS A 223 14.99 15.52 8.47
CA LYS A 223 15.10 14.09 8.88
C LYS A 223 15.12 13.11 7.71
N SER A 224 15.35 13.60 6.49
CA SER A 224 15.56 12.76 5.30
C SER A 224 17.04 12.67 4.93
N TYR A 225 17.40 11.70 4.07
CA TYR A 225 18.76 11.49 3.55
C TYR A 225 19.40 12.69 2.81
N ALA A 226 18.69 13.81 2.67
CA ALA A 226 19.22 15.03 2.07
C ALA A 226 20.27 15.73 2.96
N HIS A 227 20.32 15.46 4.27
CA HIS A 227 21.23 16.11 5.23
C HIS A 227 21.72 15.15 6.35
N ASP A 228 22.84 15.47 7.00
CA ASP A 228 23.54 14.73 8.08
C ASP A 228 22.77 14.72 9.44
N ASN A 229 21.48 14.36 9.44
CA ASN A 229 20.63 14.39 10.64
C ASN A 229 20.13 12.98 11.03
N GLU A 230 19.74 12.80 12.30
CA GLU A 230 19.10 11.56 12.79
C GLU A 230 17.85 11.23 11.97
N ILE A 231 17.94 10.16 11.18
CA ILE A 231 16.91 9.73 10.24
C ILE A 231 15.70 9.22 11.03
N LEU A 232 14.50 9.53 10.53
CA LEU A 232 13.25 9.00 11.09
C LEU A 232 13.29 7.46 11.15
N ASN A 233 12.88 6.86 12.27
CA ASN A 233 12.84 5.41 12.36
C ASN A 233 11.80 4.84 11.37
N SER A 234 11.99 3.57 10.97
CA SER A 234 11.16 2.95 9.92
C SER A 234 9.66 2.94 10.25
N VAL A 235 9.29 2.77 11.53
CA VAL A 235 7.89 2.74 11.99
C VAL A 235 7.23 4.11 11.85
N GLU A 236 7.93 5.16 12.26
CA GLU A 236 7.44 6.53 12.16
C GLU A 236 7.40 6.98 10.69
N ALA A 237 8.39 6.60 9.89
CA ALA A 237 8.41 6.89 8.45
C ALA A 237 7.23 6.23 7.74
N ASP A 238 6.94 4.96 8.04
CA ASP A 238 5.76 4.26 7.51
C ASP A 238 4.46 4.99 7.87
N PHE A 239 4.28 5.36 9.15
CA PHE A 239 3.09 6.08 9.58
C PHE A 239 2.90 7.40 8.82
N VAL A 240 3.97 8.20 8.69
CA VAL A 240 3.94 9.48 7.97
C VAL A 240 3.57 9.28 6.50
N VAL A 241 4.20 8.32 5.82
CA VAL A 241 3.94 8.04 4.41
C VAL A 241 2.48 7.61 4.20
N ARG A 242 1.94 6.72 5.06
CA ARG A 242 0.54 6.29 4.99
C ARG A 242 -0.44 7.43 5.25
N ALA A 243 -0.17 8.24 6.27
CA ALA A 243 -1.01 9.39 6.59
C ALA A 243 -1.09 10.37 5.41
N MET A 244 0.05 10.70 4.80
CA MET A 244 0.11 11.62 3.66
C MET A 244 -0.58 11.05 2.43
N ALA A 245 -0.32 9.79 2.09
CA ALA A 245 -0.93 9.16 0.94
C ALA A 245 -2.46 9.06 1.03
N ASN A 246 -3.00 8.79 2.23
CA ASN A 246 -4.44 8.79 2.46
C ASN A 246 -5.06 10.16 2.14
N VAL A 247 -4.44 11.25 2.60
CA VAL A 247 -4.89 12.62 2.32
C VAL A 247 -4.80 12.92 0.81
N ILE A 248 -3.67 12.60 0.17
CA ILE A 248 -3.45 12.87 -1.26
C ILE A 248 -4.49 12.14 -2.11
N THR A 249 -4.74 10.86 -1.80
CA THR A 249 -5.71 10.03 -2.53
C THR A 249 -7.14 10.53 -2.32
N PHE A 250 -7.45 11.01 -1.13
CA PHE A 250 -8.74 11.61 -0.85
C PHE A 250 -8.98 12.87 -1.69
N ILE A 251 -8.00 13.79 -1.73
CA ILE A 251 -8.08 15.00 -2.55
C ILE A 251 -8.28 14.64 -4.03
N ASP A 252 -7.51 13.69 -4.53
CA ASP A 252 -7.64 13.26 -5.93
C ASP A 252 -9.02 12.69 -6.29
N LYS A 253 -9.61 11.89 -5.39
CA LYS A 253 -10.95 11.34 -5.58
C LYS A 253 -12.01 12.43 -5.61
N ILE A 254 -11.87 13.45 -4.75
CA ILE A 254 -12.78 14.60 -4.74
C ILE A 254 -12.69 15.33 -6.09
N GLU A 255 -11.48 15.65 -6.55
CA GLU A 255 -11.28 16.34 -7.82
C GLU A 255 -11.79 15.53 -9.01
N THR A 256 -11.55 14.22 -9.01
CA THR A 256 -12.03 13.33 -10.08
C THR A 256 -13.55 13.26 -10.09
N ASN A 257 -14.20 13.16 -8.93
CA ASN A 257 -15.67 13.17 -8.84
C ASN A 257 -16.25 14.51 -9.25
N ARG A 258 -15.64 15.62 -8.82
CA ARG A 258 -16.05 16.97 -9.22
C ARG A 258 -15.99 17.15 -10.73
N LYS A 259 -14.86 16.82 -11.37
CA LYS A 259 -14.71 16.93 -12.83
C LYS A 259 -15.79 16.16 -13.57
N LYS A 260 -16.15 14.96 -13.09
CA LYS A 260 -17.27 14.18 -13.66
C LYS A 260 -18.60 14.91 -13.54
N VAL A 261 -18.90 15.49 -12.37
CA VAL A 261 -20.13 16.24 -12.13
C VAL A 261 -20.19 17.51 -12.99
N ASP A 262 -19.07 18.23 -13.12
CA ASP A 262 -18.98 19.44 -13.94
C ASP A 262 -19.15 19.13 -15.44
N SER A 263 -18.54 18.03 -15.93
CA SER A 263 -18.74 17.55 -17.31
C SER A 263 -20.17 17.11 -17.58
N GLN A 264 -20.85 16.48 -16.61
CA GLN A 264 -22.26 16.09 -16.74
C GLN A 264 -23.19 17.32 -16.81
N LYS A 265 -22.96 18.33 -15.96
CA LYS A 265 -23.75 19.58 -15.97
C LYS A 265 -23.57 20.37 -17.26
N GLN A 266 -22.37 20.40 -17.85
CA GLN A 266 -22.15 21.03 -19.15
C GLN A 266 -22.88 20.31 -20.29
N SER A 267 -22.91 18.97 -20.29
CA SER A 267 -23.66 18.20 -21.30
C SER A 267 -25.18 18.36 -21.22
N GLU A 268 -25.72 18.69 -20.03
CA GLU A 268 -27.13 19.00 -19.84
C GLU A 268 -27.47 20.46 -20.20
N ALA A 269 -26.56 21.40 -19.94
CA ALA A 269 -26.72 22.82 -20.28
C ALA A 269 -26.66 23.10 -21.80
N ASP A 270 -25.85 22.34 -22.54
CA ASP A 270 -25.78 22.45 -24.01
C ASP A 270 -27.00 21.84 -24.73
N ASN A 271 -27.90 21.19 -23.99
CA ASN A 271 -29.14 20.57 -24.50
C ASN A 271 -30.40 21.40 -24.23
N VAL A 272 -30.28 22.67 -23.82
CA VAL A 272 -31.44 23.56 -23.67
C VAL A 272 -31.92 24.01 -25.06
N PRO A 273 -33.19 23.73 -25.45
CA PRO A 273 -33.72 24.21 -26.72
C PRO A 273 -33.73 25.73 -26.72
N ILE A 274 -33.16 26.35 -27.76
CA ILE A 274 -33.29 27.79 -28.01
C ILE A 274 -34.78 28.06 -28.28
N GLU A 275 -35.50 28.60 -27.30
CA GLU A 275 -36.83 29.18 -27.56
C GLU A 275 -36.65 30.37 -28.51
N LEU A 276 -37.07 30.18 -29.76
CA LEU A 276 -37.15 31.25 -30.74
C LEU A 276 -38.28 32.21 -30.32
N PRO A 277 -38.01 33.52 -30.22
CA PRO A 277 -39.04 34.50 -29.90
C PRO A 277 -40.03 34.59 -31.06
N PHE A 278 -41.32 34.37 -30.76
CA PHE A 278 -42.44 34.75 -31.62
C PHE A 278 -43.01 36.09 -31.17
#